data_AF-A0A2N2IQH1-F1
#
_entry.id   AF-A0A2N2IQH1-F1
#
_cell.length_a   1.000
_cell.length_b   1.000
_cell.length_c   1.000
_cell.angle_alpha   90.00
_cell.angle_beta   90.00
_cell.angle_gamma   90.00
#
_symmetry.space_group_name_H-M   'P 1'
#
loop_
_entity.id
_entity.type
_entity.pdbx_description
1 polymer ?
#
loop_
_entity_poly.entity_id
_entity_poly.type
_entity_poly.pdbx_seq_one_letter_code
_entity_poly.pdbx_strand_id
1 'polypeptide(L)'
;MLPVLLFLLLPSCAWFVSRKEADDMGLRVERVSSAFAARSADEAALKENLARVRVELEKIREEREKYMGRQAQFMEDVRGKIDDLQTRVQELEQRLAAATGKVDSELFRQLQAVTAALAARAQEITELERLSRETAWVSSQLKPEELGDVIAALAAARQWKLAQGHLALMIQKHPGTPQLGVAVAGLVETASTASEFAKVVLYADLYRRLFPSGPSVARVTFLLAQAHAQFMDCARAIPTLKAYVAAYPDAADFQAAQDLLENLEKMRHSRQVCAP
;
A
#
# COMPACT_ATOMS: atom_id res chain seq x y z
N MET A 1 130.55 54.98 -56.49
CA MET A 1 131.49 55.81 -55.69
C MET A 1 131.37 55.39 -54.23
N LEU A 2 132.50 55.26 -53.52
CA LEU A 2 132.61 55.34 -52.05
C LEU A 2 132.37 56.82 -51.59
N PRO A 3 132.39 57.22 -50.29
CA PRO A 3 132.84 56.56 -49.04
C PRO A 3 131.71 56.45 -47.95
N VAL A 4 131.96 56.43 -46.62
CA VAL A 4 132.55 55.40 -45.71
C VAL A 4 132.35 55.86 -44.23
N LEU A 5 132.61 54.99 -43.24
CA LEU A 5 132.66 55.13 -41.75
C LEU A 5 131.41 54.62 -40.98
N LEU A 6 131.41 53.57 -40.13
CA LEU A 6 132.36 52.98 -39.14
C LEU A 6 132.03 53.40 -37.70
N PHE A 7 131.51 52.47 -36.91
CA PHE A 7 131.62 52.39 -35.44
C PHE A 7 131.57 50.92 -34.98
N LEU A 8 132.03 50.65 -33.75
CA LEU A 8 132.67 49.40 -33.32
C LEU A 8 131.92 48.63 -32.20
N LEU A 9 132.31 47.34 -32.02
CA LEU A 9 132.34 46.55 -30.76
C LEU A 9 131.04 45.95 -30.14
N LEU A 10 130.88 44.60 -30.19
CA LEU A 10 130.88 43.62 -29.06
C LEU A 10 130.21 42.25 -29.42
N PRO A 11 130.51 41.12 -28.71
CA PRO A 11 130.09 39.74 -29.06
C PRO A 11 129.05 39.11 -28.10
N SER A 12 128.43 37.95 -28.45
CA SER A 12 128.21 36.76 -27.56
C SER A 12 127.33 35.61 -28.15
N CYS A 13 127.79 34.37 -27.93
CA CYS A 13 127.07 33.11 -27.61
C CYS A 13 125.85 32.59 -28.41
N ALA A 14 125.94 31.33 -28.87
CA ALA A 14 124.81 30.45 -29.20
C ALA A 14 125.01 29.03 -28.62
N TRP A 15 123.93 28.37 -28.21
CA TRP A 15 123.89 27.11 -27.44
C TRP A 15 123.85 25.83 -28.31
N PHE A 16 124.17 24.68 -27.70
CA PHE A 16 123.99 23.33 -28.27
C PHE A 16 123.24 22.43 -27.25
N VAL A 17 122.33 21.57 -27.71
CA VAL A 17 121.48 20.68 -26.88
C VAL A 17 121.64 19.21 -27.32
N SER A 18 121.46 18.25 -26.40
CA SER A 18 121.78 16.83 -26.61
C SER A 18 120.65 16.02 -27.27
N ARG A 19 121.03 15.04 -28.11
CA ARG A 19 120.09 14.20 -28.88
C ARG A 19 119.15 13.36 -28.00
N LYS A 20 119.63 12.89 -26.85
CA LYS A 20 118.83 12.09 -25.89
C LYS A 20 117.76 12.91 -25.18
N GLU A 21 118.00 14.21 -25.00
CA GLU A 21 117.02 15.14 -24.42
C GLU A 21 115.90 15.44 -25.42
N ALA A 22 116.22 15.49 -26.72
CA ALA A 22 115.23 15.66 -27.79
C ALA A 22 114.24 14.47 -27.88
N ASP A 23 114.73 13.23 -27.76
CA ASP A 23 113.87 12.03 -27.85
C ASP A 23 112.93 11.89 -26.62
N ASP A 24 113.40 12.16 -25.40
CA ASP A 24 112.54 12.15 -24.20
C ASP A 24 111.55 13.34 -24.20
N MET A 25 111.96 14.50 -24.71
CA MET A 25 111.04 15.61 -25.01
C MET A 25 109.96 15.19 -26.02
N GLY A 26 110.31 14.47 -27.08
CA GLY A 26 109.36 13.91 -28.05
C GLY A 26 108.31 13.00 -27.41
N LEU A 27 108.76 11.99 -26.64
CA LEU A 27 107.86 11.07 -25.93
C LEU A 27 107.01 11.75 -24.84
N ARG A 28 107.44 12.90 -24.31
CA ARG A 28 106.64 13.72 -23.39
C ARG A 28 105.63 14.58 -24.16
N VAL A 29 106.01 15.14 -25.31
CA VAL A 29 105.09 15.88 -26.21
C VAL A 29 103.99 14.97 -26.74
N GLU A 30 104.29 13.73 -27.15
CA GLU A 30 103.27 12.76 -27.59
C GLU A 30 102.30 12.36 -26.46
N ARG A 31 102.80 12.15 -25.25
CA ARG A 31 101.94 11.88 -24.08
C ARG A 31 101.07 13.08 -23.69
N VAL A 32 101.58 14.31 -23.83
CA VAL A 32 100.79 15.53 -23.62
C VAL A 32 99.78 15.74 -24.75
N SER A 33 100.13 15.48 -26.01
CA SER A 33 99.22 15.65 -27.16
C SER A 33 98.09 14.62 -27.15
N SER A 34 98.37 13.36 -26.81
CA SER A 34 97.34 12.32 -26.64
C SER A 34 96.43 12.59 -25.44
N ALA A 35 96.97 13.07 -24.31
CA ALA A 35 96.17 13.52 -23.18
C ALA A 35 95.31 14.75 -23.51
N PHE A 36 95.80 15.67 -24.36
CA PHE A 36 95.04 16.82 -24.84
C PHE A 36 93.94 16.40 -25.83
N ALA A 37 94.23 15.46 -26.73
CA ALA A 37 93.25 14.87 -27.64
C ALA A 37 92.12 14.15 -26.87
N ALA A 38 92.47 13.33 -25.88
CA ALA A 38 91.50 12.67 -24.99
C ALA A 38 90.61 13.71 -24.27
N ARG A 39 91.21 14.73 -23.64
CA ARG A 39 90.46 15.83 -23.01
C ARG A 39 89.55 16.57 -23.99
N SER A 40 89.99 16.79 -25.23
CA SER A 40 89.16 17.46 -26.25
C SER A 40 87.96 16.61 -26.69
N ALA A 41 88.11 15.28 -26.72
CA ALA A 41 87.02 14.33 -26.96
C ALA A 41 86.05 14.28 -25.78
N ASP A 42 86.57 14.24 -24.55
CA ASP A 42 85.77 14.31 -23.32
C ASP A 42 84.97 15.63 -23.24
N GLU A 43 85.60 16.76 -23.58
CA GLU A 43 84.95 18.08 -23.60
C GLU A 43 83.87 18.16 -24.69
N ALA A 44 84.10 17.54 -25.85
CA ALA A 44 83.09 17.42 -26.90
C ALA A 44 81.89 16.57 -26.47
N ALA A 45 82.14 15.40 -25.86
CA ALA A 45 81.10 14.54 -25.30
C ALA A 45 80.32 15.23 -24.16
N LEU A 46 81.00 16.01 -23.31
CA LEU A 46 80.36 16.78 -22.24
C LEU A 46 79.48 17.91 -22.79
N LYS A 47 79.90 18.59 -23.87
CA LYS A 47 79.10 19.59 -24.58
C LYS A 47 77.86 18.96 -25.22
N GLU A 48 77.99 17.78 -25.81
CA GLU A 48 76.85 17.05 -26.39
C GLU A 48 75.86 16.62 -25.30
N ASN A 49 76.34 16.06 -24.19
CA ASN A 49 75.51 15.70 -23.05
C ASN A 49 74.79 16.92 -22.45
N LEU A 50 75.47 18.07 -22.31
CA LEU A 50 74.86 19.33 -21.90
C LEU A 50 73.77 19.80 -22.87
N ALA A 51 73.96 19.62 -24.18
CA ALA A 51 72.94 19.95 -25.18
C ALA A 51 71.70 19.03 -25.05
N ARG A 52 71.91 17.71 -24.88
CA ARG A 52 70.83 16.74 -24.66
C ARG A 52 70.03 17.05 -23.39
N VAL A 53 70.71 17.26 -22.25
CA VAL A 53 70.08 17.60 -20.96
C VAL A 53 69.29 18.91 -21.03
N ARG A 54 69.76 19.92 -21.78
CA ARG A 54 68.98 21.14 -22.01
C ARG A 54 67.67 20.87 -22.76
N VAL A 55 67.71 20.05 -23.81
CA VAL A 55 66.51 19.68 -24.58
C VAL A 55 65.53 18.87 -23.72
N GLU A 56 66.02 17.97 -22.87
CA GLU A 56 65.18 17.22 -21.93
C GLU A 56 64.56 18.11 -20.84
N LEU A 57 65.31 19.09 -20.32
CA LEU A 57 64.78 20.07 -19.37
C LEU A 57 63.66 20.93 -19.95
N GLU A 58 63.75 21.38 -21.21
CA GLU A 58 62.66 22.12 -21.84
C GLU A 58 61.44 21.23 -22.10
N LYS A 59 61.61 19.97 -22.51
CA LYS A 59 60.49 19.01 -22.61
C LYS A 59 59.78 18.82 -21.27
N ILE A 60 60.53 18.65 -20.18
CA ILE A 60 59.98 18.50 -18.83
C ILE A 60 59.23 19.77 -18.39
N ARG A 61 59.72 20.97 -18.76
CA ARG A 61 59.00 22.24 -18.51
C ARG A 61 57.69 22.31 -19.26
N GLU A 62 57.69 22.04 -20.57
CA GLU A 62 56.46 22.03 -21.37
C GLU A 62 55.43 21.00 -20.86
N GLU A 63 55.87 19.80 -20.49
CA GLU A 63 54.99 18.76 -19.93
C GLU A 63 54.41 19.18 -18.58
N ARG A 64 55.23 19.83 -17.73
CA ARG A 64 54.78 20.38 -16.45
C ARG A 64 53.75 21.49 -16.62
N GLU A 65 53.95 22.40 -17.57
CA GLU A 65 52.97 23.45 -17.90
C GLU A 65 51.65 22.85 -18.44
N LYS A 66 51.72 21.89 -19.37
CA LYS A 66 50.57 21.14 -19.89
C LYS A 66 49.85 20.32 -18.79
N TYR A 67 50.56 19.85 -17.77
CA TYR A 67 49.97 19.19 -16.61
C TYR A 67 49.28 20.20 -15.69
N MET A 68 49.95 21.30 -15.33
CA MET A 68 49.38 22.37 -14.50
C MET A 68 48.12 22.97 -15.11
N GLY A 69 48.10 23.22 -16.43
CA GLY A 69 46.90 23.69 -17.14
C GLY A 69 45.73 22.71 -17.05
N ARG A 70 45.97 21.42 -17.27
CA ARG A 70 44.94 20.37 -17.12
C ARG A 70 44.47 20.21 -15.68
N GLN A 71 45.37 20.36 -14.69
CA GLN A 71 45.01 20.33 -13.27
C GLN A 71 44.15 21.53 -12.88
N ALA A 72 44.45 22.73 -13.37
CA ALA A 72 43.65 23.93 -13.15
C ALA A 72 42.24 23.77 -13.77
N GLN A 73 42.16 23.34 -15.03
CA GLN A 73 40.89 23.06 -15.72
C GLN A 73 40.04 22.04 -14.95
N PHE A 74 40.64 20.94 -14.50
CA PHE A 74 39.95 19.91 -13.72
C PHE A 74 39.43 20.45 -12.37
N MET A 75 40.21 21.26 -11.66
CA MET A 75 39.79 21.88 -10.40
C MET A 75 38.64 22.87 -10.60
N GLU A 76 38.64 23.62 -11.71
CA GLU A 76 37.56 24.54 -12.09
C GLU A 76 36.28 23.78 -12.46
N ASP A 77 36.37 22.74 -13.29
CA ASP A 77 35.26 21.84 -13.64
C ASP A 77 34.63 21.16 -12.41
N VAL A 78 35.47 20.68 -11.48
CA VAL A 78 35.01 20.06 -10.23
C VAL A 78 34.32 21.09 -9.34
N ARG A 79 34.87 22.31 -9.23
CA ARG A 79 34.26 23.40 -8.46
C ARG A 79 32.89 23.79 -9.03
N GLY A 80 32.78 24.01 -10.34
CA GLY A 80 31.50 24.32 -10.99
C GLY A 80 30.44 23.23 -10.79
N LYS A 81 30.84 21.95 -10.77
CA LYS A 81 29.93 20.82 -10.44
C LYS A 81 29.51 20.81 -8.97
N ILE A 82 30.38 21.20 -8.05
CA ILE A 82 30.04 21.32 -6.62
C ILE A 82 29.04 22.47 -6.42
N ASP A 83 29.27 23.62 -7.08
CA ASP A 83 28.40 24.80 -6.98
C ASP A 83 26.99 24.53 -7.59
N ASP A 84 26.90 23.81 -8.72
CA ASP A 84 25.62 23.32 -9.28
C ASP A 84 24.91 22.35 -8.32
N LEU A 85 25.63 21.37 -7.78
CA LEU A 85 25.06 20.40 -6.84
C LEU A 85 24.57 21.07 -5.56
N GLN A 86 25.29 22.06 -5.01
CA GLN A 86 24.83 22.83 -3.84
C GLN A 86 23.54 23.59 -4.16
N THR A 87 23.48 24.26 -5.32
CA THR A 87 22.29 25.00 -5.77
C THR A 87 21.08 24.07 -5.91
N ARG A 88 21.27 22.89 -6.50
CA ARG A 88 20.22 21.88 -6.68
C ARG A 88 19.77 21.25 -5.36
N VAL A 89 20.66 21.06 -4.39
CA VAL A 89 20.30 20.61 -3.04
C VAL A 89 19.42 21.65 -2.34
N GLN A 90 19.80 22.93 -2.36
CA GLN A 90 19.00 24.02 -1.77
C GLN A 90 17.62 24.13 -2.42
N GLU A 91 17.51 23.97 -3.74
CA GLU A 91 16.21 23.97 -4.42
C GLU A 91 15.34 22.76 -4.00
N LEU A 92 15.94 21.57 -3.85
CA LEU A 92 15.23 20.38 -3.36
C LEU A 92 14.76 20.53 -1.91
N GLU A 93 15.57 21.13 -1.03
CA GLU A 93 15.18 21.43 0.36
C GLU A 93 13.99 22.39 0.42
N GLN A 94 13.99 23.46 -0.39
CA GLN A 94 12.87 24.40 -0.48
C GLN A 94 11.59 23.72 -1.02
N ARG A 95 11.72 22.91 -2.07
CA ARG A 95 10.59 22.15 -2.65
C ARG A 95 10.03 21.14 -1.64
N LEU A 96 10.89 20.50 -0.85
CA LEU A 96 10.48 19.56 0.21
C LEU A 96 9.71 20.28 1.33
N ALA A 97 10.22 21.41 1.83
CA ALA A 97 9.55 22.21 2.86
C ALA A 97 8.19 22.76 2.39
N ALA A 98 8.08 23.16 1.12
CA ALA A 98 6.81 23.58 0.53
C ALA A 98 5.83 22.41 0.33
N ALA A 99 6.34 21.19 0.10
CA ALA A 99 5.51 19.99 -0.02
C ALA A 99 4.98 19.53 1.34
N THR A 100 5.81 19.48 2.39
CA THR A 100 5.37 19.12 3.75
C THR A 100 4.33 20.09 4.29
N GLY A 101 4.56 21.41 4.18
CA GLY A 101 3.59 22.41 4.61
C GLY A 101 2.23 22.31 3.90
N LYS A 102 2.21 21.91 2.62
CA LYS A 102 0.96 21.61 1.89
C LYS A 102 0.27 20.36 2.43
N VAL A 103 1.02 19.28 2.65
CA VAL A 103 0.50 18.02 3.21
C VAL A 103 -0.09 18.25 4.61
N ASP A 104 0.62 18.96 5.49
CA ASP A 104 0.16 19.25 6.85
C ASP A 104 -1.14 20.07 6.85
N SER A 105 -1.22 21.11 6.00
CA SER A 105 -2.42 21.94 5.89
C SER A 105 -3.63 21.21 5.32
N GLU A 106 -3.44 20.33 4.33
CA GLU A 106 -4.51 19.53 3.74
C GLU A 106 -4.98 18.42 4.69
N LEU A 107 -4.04 17.72 5.37
CA LEU A 107 -4.38 16.74 6.41
C LEU A 107 -5.15 17.39 7.57
N PHE A 108 -4.74 18.58 8.02
CA PHE A 108 -5.44 19.33 9.06
C PHE A 108 -6.87 19.71 8.63
N ARG A 109 -7.04 20.20 7.39
CA ARG A 109 -8.35 20.50 6.80
C ARG A 109 -9.24 19.26 6.71
N GLN A 110 -8.69 18.12 6.27
CA GLN A 110 -9.43 16.85 6.20
C GLN A 110 -9.83 16.35 7.58
N LEU A 111 -8.94 16.42 8.58
CA LEU A 111 -9.25 16.08 9.97
C LEU A 111 -10.36 16.96 10.55
N GLN A 112 -10.36 18.27 10.29
CA GLN A 112 -11.45 19.16 10.71
C GLN A 112 -12.79 18.78 10.05
N ALA A 113 -12.79 18.50 8.74
CA ALA A 113 -14.00 18.08 8.02
C ALA A 113 -14.56 16.74 8.54
N VAL A 114 -13.70 15.76 8.79
CA VAL A 114 -14.08 14.46 9.39
C VAL A 114 -14.63 14.66 10.81
N THR A 115 -14.00 15.51 11.62
CA THR A 115 -14.44 15.79 13.00
C THR A 115 -15.82 16.46 13.02
N ALA A 116 -16.07 17.43 12.13
CA ALA A 116 -17.37 18.07 11.98
C ALA A 116 -18.46 17.09 11.52
N ALA A 117 -18.15 16.23 10.53
CA ALA A 117 -19.07 15.20 10.06
C ALA A 117 -19.40 14.15 11.15
N LEU A 118 -18.40 13.80 11.99
CA LEU A 118 -18.60 12.90 13.12
C LEU A 118 -19.49 13.52 14.20
N ALA A 119 -19.31 14.81 14.49
CA ALA A 119 -20.16 15.55 15.43
C ALA A 119 -21.62 15.63 14.96
N ALA A 120 -21.86 15.88 13.67
CA ALA A 120 -23.21 15.85 13.10
C ALA A 120 -23.87 14.46 13.24
N ARG A 121 -23.15 13.38 12.90
CA ARG A 121 -23.66 12.00 13.07
C ARG A 121 -23.94 11.63 14.53
N ALA A 122 -23.18 12.16 15.49
CA ALA A 122 -23.46 11.95 16.90
C ALA A 122 -24.79 12.63 17.34
N GLN A 123 -25.11 13.80 16.78
CA GLN A 123 -26.40 14.47 16.98
C GLN A 123 -27.55 13.66 16.36
N GLU A 124 -27.40 13.21 15.11
CA GLU A 124 -28.39 12.34 14.43
C GLU A 124 -28.70 11.08 15.24
N ILE A 125 -27.68 10.40 15.78
CA ILE A 125 -27.86 9.22 16.65
C ILE A 125 -28.65 9.58 17.92
N THR A 126 -28.34 10.72 18.54
CA THR A 126 -29.03 11.20 19.74
C THR A 126 -30.52 11.49 19.47
N GLU A 127 -30.83 12.07 18.31
CA GLU A 127 -32.22 12.30 17.88
C GLU A 127 -32.96 10.99 17.56
N LEU A 128 -32.30 10.04 16.89
CA LEU A 128 -32.86 8.71 16.62
C LEU A 128 -33.11 7.92 17.92
N GLU A 129 -32.22 8.03 18.91
CA GLU A 129 -32.46 7.46 20.24
C GLU A 129 -33.67 8.09 20.93
N ARG A 130 -33.84 9.42 20.87
CA ARG A 130 -35.01 10.11 21.42
C ARG A 130 -36.29 9.62 20.74
N LEU A 131 -36.33 9.61 19.41
CA LEU A 131 -37.48 9.14 18.62
C LEU A 131 -37.79 7.66 18.87
N SER A 132 -36.77 6.81 19.07
CA SER A 132 -36.94 5.40 19.46
C SER A 132 -37.60 5.26 20.84
N ARG A 133 -37.16 6.06 21.83
CA ARG A 133 -37.78 6.07 23.18
C ARG A 133 -39.21 6.59 23.14
N GLU A 134 -39.50 7.62 22.34
CA GLU A 134 -40.85 8.15 22.14
C GLU A 134 -41.76 7.14 21.44
N THR A 135 -41.29 6.49 20.38
CA THR A 135 -42.04 5.43 19.66
C THR A 135 -42.34 4.25 20.59
N ALA A 136 -41.37 3.83 21.40
CA ALA A 136 -41.57 2.80 22.43
C ALA A 136 -42.59 3.23 23.50
N TRP A 137 -42.55 4.49 23.95
CA TRP A 137 -43.51 5.03 24.91
C TRP A 137 -44.94 5.07 24.34
N VAL A 138 -45.13 5.62 23.13
CA VAL A 138 -46.44 5.65 22.43
C VAL A 138 -46.99 4.25 22.28
N SER A 139 -46.18 3.31 21.78
CA SER A 139 -46.56 1.90 21.62
C SER A 139 -46.93 1.22 22.93
N SER A 140 -46.45 1.74 24.06
CA SER A 140 -46.77 1.25 25.40
C SER A 140 -48.13 1.75 25.92
N GLN A 141 -48.72 2.78 25.28
CA GLN A 141 -50.04 3.33 25.60
C GLN A 141 -51.15 2.84 24.66
N LEU A 142 -50.80 2.18 23.56
CA LEU A 142 -51.75 1.65 22.58
C LEU A 142 -52.59 0.51 23.16
N LYS A 143 -53.82 0.37 22.68
CA LYS A 143 -54.68 -0.79 22.94
C LYS A 143 -54.19 -2.02 22.17
N PRO A 144 -54.63 -3.24 22.56
CA PRO A 144 -54.26 -4.48 21.86
C PRO A 144 -54.61 -4.47 20.37
N GLU A 145 -55.73 -3.87 19.97
CA GLU A 145 -56.13 -3.72 18.56
C GLU A 145 -55.14 -2.84 17.80
N GLU A 146 -54.92 -1.63 18.29
CA GLU A 146 -54.05 -0.60 17.69
C GLU A 146 -52.59 -1.09 17.59
N LEU A 147 -52.10 -1.82 18.60
CA LEU A 147 -50.77 -2.43 18.58
C LEU A 147 -50.69 -3.61 17.59
N GLY A 148 -51.78 -4.36 17.41
CA GLY A 148 -51.92 -5.38 16.37
C GLY A 148 -51.82 -4.80 14.96
N ASP A 149 -52.51 -3.68 14.69
CA ASP A 149 -52.44 -2.96 13.42
C ASP A 149 -51.02 -2.45 13.11
N VAL A 150 -50.32 -1.91 14.13
CA VAL A 150 -48.91 -1.50 14.01
C VAL A 150 -48.00 -2.69 13.66
N ILE A 151 -48.17 -3.84 14.33
CA ILE A 151 -47.41 -5.07 14.04
C ILE A 151 -47.66 -5.53 12.60
N ALA A 152 -48.92 -5.54 12.15
CA ALA A 152 -49.30 -5.93 10.79
C ALA A 152 -48.73 -4.98 9.73
N ALA A 153 -48.82 -3.67 9.94
CA ALA A 153 -48.26 -2.66 9.02
C ALA A 153 -46.73 -2.77 8.90
N LEU A 154 -46.02 -2.97 10.03
CA LEU A 154 -44.57 -3.16 10.03
C LEU A 154 -44.17 -4.48 9.33
N ALA A 155 -44.93 -5.55 9.50
CA ALA A 155 -44.71 -6.81 8.82
C ALA A 155 -44.92 -6.69 7.30
N ALA A 156 -46.00 -6.04 6.86
CA ALA A 156 -46.26 -5.75 5.45
C ALA A 156 -45.15 -4.88 4.82
N ALA A 157 -44.64 -3.90 5.57
CA ALA A 157 -43.47 -3.09 5.19
C ALA A 157 -42.12 -3.82 5.32
N ARG A 158 -42.12 -5.13 5.64
CA ARG A 158 -40.93 -5.99 5.87
C ARG A 158 -39.98 -5.51 6.97
N GLN A 159 -40.45 -4.66 7.88
CA GLN A 159 -39.72 -4.14 9.04
C GLN A 159 -39.74 -5.15 10.21
N TRP A 160 -39.32 -6.38 9.93
CA TRP A 160 -39.47 -7.54 10.82
C TRP A 160 -38.92 -7.35 12.23
N LYS A 161 -37.78 -6.65 12.38
CA LYS A 161 -37.17 -6.38 13.70
C LYS A 161 -38.07 -5.48 14.56
N LEU A 162 -38.68 -4.47 13.96
CA LEU A 162 -39.62 -3.58 14.65
C LEU A 162 -40.91 -4.35 14.98
N ALA A 163 -41.50 -5.04 14.01
CA ALA A 163 -42.70 -5.87 14.23
C ALA A 163 -42.50 -6.88 15.39
N GLN A 164 -41.33 -7.53 15.48
CA GLN A 164 -41.00 -8.41 16.60
C GLN A 164 -40.85 -7.68 17.94
N GLY A 165 -40.31 -6.46 17.95
CA GLY A 165 -40.23 -5.61 19.14
C GLY A 165 -41.61 -5.20 19.68
N HIS A 166 -42.52 -4.77 18.79
CA HIS A 166 -43.90 -4.45 19.16
C HIS A 166 -44.70 -5.71 19.57
N LEU A 167 -44.44 -6.86 18.95
CA LEU A 167 -45.00 -8.14 19.40
C LEU A 167 -44.53 -8.50 20.82
N ALA A 168 -43.24 -8.34 21.12
CA ALA A 168 -42.71 -8.60 22.47
C ALA A 168 -43.38 -7.69 23.52
N LEU A 169 -43.60 -6.41 23.18
CA LEU A 169 -44.34 -5.46 24.02
C LEU A 169 -45.80 -5.90 24.21
N MET A 170 -46.46 -6.40 23.16
CA MET A 170 -47.83 -6.92 23.21
C MET A 170 -47.94 -8.16 24.10
N ILE A 171 -46.99 -9.10 24.01
CA ILE A 171 -46.90 -10.28 24.89
C ILE A 171 -46.72 -9.86 26.35
N GLN A 172 -45.89 -8.84 26.59
CA GLN A 172 -45.59 -8.37 27.96
C GLN A 172 -46.78 -7.63 28.59
N LYS A 173 -47.46 -6.75 27.85
CA LYS A 173 -48.54 -5.89 28.37
C LYS A 173 -49.93 -6.52 28.28
N HIS A 174 -50.17 -7.36 27.29
CA HIS A 174 -51.49 -7.91 26.97
C HIS A 174 -51.44 -9.44 26.77
N PRO A 175 -50.86 -10.20 27.72
CA PRO A 175 -50.70 -11.65 27.61
C PRO A 175 -52.05 -12.36 27.46
N GLY A 176 -52.12 -13.32 26.55
CA GLY A 176 -53.31 -14.15 26.33
C GLY A 176 -54.51 -13.43 25.70
N THR A 177 -54.41 -12.16 25.31
CA THR A 177 -55.49 -11.46 24.61
C THR A 177 -55.81 -12.09 23.25
N PRO A 178 -57.08 -12.17 22.82
CA PRO A 178 -57.43 -12.65 21.47
C PRO A 178 -56.70 -11.91 20.35
N GLN A 179 -56.50 -10.60 20.51
CA GLN A 179 -55.80 -9.70 19.61
C GLN A 179 -54.33 -10.10 19.44
N LEU A 180 -53.66 -10.57 20.50
CA LEU A 180 -52.31 -11.11 20.41
C LEU A 180 -52.28 -12.40 19.57
N GLY A 181 -53.32 -13.23 19.66
CA GLY A 181 -53.51 -14.37 18.77
C GLY A 181 -53.64 -13.94 17.32
N VAL A 182 -54.52 -12.98 17.04
CA VAL A 182 -54.71 -12.42 15.68
C VAL A 182 -53.41 -11.83 15.13
N ALA A 183 -52.67 -11.05 15.92
CA ALA A 183 -51.40 -10.44 15.52
C ALA A 183 -50.33 -11.49 15.18
N VAL A 184 -50.17 -12.53 16.01
CA VAL A 184 -49.22 -13.62 15.73
C VAL A 184 -49.65 -14.44 14.50
N ALA A 185 -50.94 -14.72 14.32
CA ALA A 185 -51.44 -15.39 13.12
C ALA A 185 -51.17 -14.55 11.84
N GLY A 186 -51.46 -13.25 11.88
CA GLY A 186 -51.17 -12.32 10.78
C GLY A 186 -49.68 -12.25 10.44
N LEU A 187 -48.79 -12.35 11.43
CA LEU A 187 -47.35 -12.47 11.20
C LEU A 187 -46.95 -13.77 10.50
N VAL A 188 -47.59 -14.90 10.83
CA VAL A 188 -47.37 -16.19 10.13
C VAL A 188 -47.80 -16.07 8.67
N GLU A 189 -48.97 -15.49 8.39
CA GLU A 189 -49.48 -15.33 7.02
C GLU A 189 -48.63 -14.33 6.20
N THR A 190 -48.27 -13.19 6.79
CA THR A 190 -47.42 -12.18 6.13
C THR A 190 -45.99 -12.70 5.87
N ALA A 191 -45.46 -13.53 6.76
CA ALA A 191 -44.18 -14.22 6.52
C ALA A 191 -44.30 -15.29 5.43
N SER A 192 -45.42 -16.02 5.36
CA SER A 192 -45.65 -17.04 4.32
C SER A 192 -45.77 -16.41 2.94
N THR A 193 -46.56 -15.35 2.79
CA THR A 193 -46.69 -14.62 1.51
C THR A 193 -45.38 -13.95 1.09
N ALA A 194 -44.55 -13.51 2.04
CA ALA A 194 -43.20 -13.02 1.79
C ALA A 194 -42.16 -14.13 1.48
N SER A 195 -42.54 -15.41 1.50
CA SER A 195 -41.64 -16.59 1.39
C SER A 195 -40.54 -16.65 2.46
N GLU A 196 -40.80 -16.03 3.62
CA GLU A 196 -39.88 -15.90 4.75
C GLU A 196 -40.03 -17.09 5.71
N PHE A 197 -39.87 -18.31 5.20
CA PHE A 197 -40.25 -19.56 5.88
C PHE A 197 -39.62 -19.77 7.25
N ALA A 198 -38.42 -19.24 7.52
CA ALA A 198 -37.82 -19.27 8.86
C ALA A 198 -38.63 -18.46 9.89
N LYS A 199 -39.23 -17.34 9.46
CA LYS A 199 -40.13 -16.51 10.28
C LYS A 199 -41.49 -17.17 10.44
N VAL A 200 -41.98 -17.87 9.41
CA VAL A 200 -43.22 -18.70 9.49
C VAL A 200 -43.08 -19.74 10.60
N VAL A 201 -41.98 -20.51 10.63
CA VAL A 201 -41.71 -21.50 11.69
C VAL A 201 -41.69 -20.83 13.06
N LEU A 202 -40.93 -19.73 13.22
CA LEU A 202 -40.80 -19.00 14.49
C LEU A 202 -42.16 -18.52 15.04
N TYR A 203 -42.96 -17.84 14.21
CA TYR A 203 -44.23 -17.28 14.65
C TYR A 203 -45.33 -18.34 14.79
N ALA A 204 -45.29 -19.42 14.01
CA ALA A 204 -46.27 -20.51 14.14
C ALA A 204 -46.01 -21.38 15.39
N ASP A 205 -44.75 -21.66 15.72
CA ASP A 205 -44.41 -22.30 16.99
C ASP A 205 -44.78 -21.42 18.20
N LEU A 206 -44.60 -20.09 18.08
CA LEU A 206 -45.05 -19.14 19.09
C LEU A 206 -46.59 -19.14 19.24
N TYR A 207 -47.33 -19.11 18.13
CA TYR A 207 -48.80 -19.19 18.13
C TYR A 207 -49.28 -20.46 18.81
N ARG A 208 -48.74 -21.63 18.44
CA ARG A 208 -49.18 -22.92 18.99
C ARG A 208 -48.91 -23.06 20.48
N ARG A 209 -47.90 -22.37 21.02
CA ARG A 209 -47.61 -22.31 22.47
C ARG A 209 -48.57 -21.39 23.22
N LEU A 210 -48.92 -20.24 22.64
CA LEU A 210 -49.76 -19.24 23.30
C LEU A 210 -51.27 -19.49 23.11
N PHE A 211 -51.67 -20.06 21.97
CA PHE A 211 -53.05 -20.24 21.53
C PHE A 211 -53.28 -21.64 20.92
N PRO A 212 -53.10 -22.74 21.71
CA PRO A 212 -53.18 -24.12 21.21
C PRO A 212 -54.58 -24.51 20.69
N SER A 213 -55.62 -23.77 21.06
CA SER A 213 -57.01 -23.92 20.59
C SER A 213 -57.57 -22.63 19.95
N GLY A 214 -56.69 -21.72 19.51
CA GLY A 214 -57.09 -20.46 18.89
C GLY A 214 -57.77 -20.62 17.52
N PRO A 215 -58.59 -19.65 17.07
CA PRO A 215 -59.38 -19.77 15.85
C PRO A 215 -58.54 -19.96 14.57
N SER A 216 -57.28 -19.50 14.57
CA SER A 216 -56.36 -19.63 13.45
C SER A 216 -55.47 -20.88 13.53
N VAL A 217 -55.63 -21.75 14.55
CA VAL A 217 -54.71 -22.86 14.81
C VAL A 217 -54.58 -23.82 13.64
N ALA A 218 -55.67 -24.12 12.93
CA ALA A 218 -55.66 -24.95 11.73
C ALA A 218 -54.77 -24.32 10.65
N ARG A 219 -55.09 -23.08 10.24
CA ARG A 219 -54.35 -22.31 9.23
C ARG A 219 -52.86 -22.19 9.56
N VAL A 220 -52.54 -21.82 10.80
CA VAL A 220 -51.15 -21.69 11.27
C VAL A 220 -50.41 -23.04 11.27
N THR A 221 -51.08 -24.14 11.63
CA THR A 221 -50.48 -25.49 11.60
C THR A 221 -50.19 -25.96 10.17
N PHE A 222 -51.08 -25.65 9.21
CA PHE A 222 -50.83 -25.90 7.79
C PHE A 222 -49.62 -25.10 7.27
N LEU A 223 -49.57 -23.79 7.55
CA LEU A 223 -48.45 -22.93 7.12
C LEU A 223 -47.11 -23.32 7.75
N LEU A 224 -47.10 -23.79 9.01
CA LEU A 224 -45.92 -24.39 9.63
C LEU A 224 -45.44 -25.65 8.89
N ALA A 225 -46.37 -26.53 8.54
CA ALA A 225 -46.05 -27.76 7.82
C ALA A 225 -45.53 -27.46 6.39
N GLN A 226 -46.12 -26.48 5.71
CA GLN A 226 -45.65 -25.95 4.43
C GLN A 226 -44.23 -25.37 4.56
N ALA A 227 -43.93 -24.58 5.59
CA ALA A 227 -42.60 -24.04 5.82
C ALA A 227 -41.54 -25.14 6.05
N HIS A 228 -41.87 -26.19 6.83
CA HIS A 228 -40.97 -27.36 6.97
C HIS A 228 -40.76 -28.10 5.64
N ALA A 229 -41.80 -28.21 4.80
CA ALA A 229 -41.69 -28.80 3.47
C ALA A 229 -40.74 -28.01 2.55
N GLN A 230 -40.77 -26.67 2.61
CA GLN A 230 -39.85 -25.80 1.85
C GLN A 230 -38.39 -25.97 2.28
N PHE A 231 -38.13 -26.24 3.56
CA PHE A 231 -36.81 -26.63 4.06
C PHE A 231 -36.42 -28.08 3.77
N MET A 232 -37.25 -28.84 3.03
CA MET A 232 -37.09 -30.28 2.78
C MET A 232 -37.05 -31.13 4.06
N ASP A 233 -37.48 -30.59 5.21
CA ASP A 233 -37.56 -31.29 6.50
C ASP A 233 -38.79 -32.20 6.52
N CYS A 234 -38.70 -33.30 5.78
CA CYS A 234 -39.73 -34.32 5.69
C CYS A 234 -40.02 -34.98 7.05
N ALA A 235 -39.05 -34.97 7.97
CA ALA A 235 -39.19 -35.53 9.31
C ALA A 235 -40.14 -34.71 10.20
N ARG A 236 -40.19 -33.37 10.03
CA ARG A 236 -41.18 -32.51 10.70
C ARG A 236 -42.44 -32.27 9.87
N ALA A 237 -42.31 -32.13 8.55
CA ALA A 237 -43.44 -31.81 7.67
C ALA A 237 -44.48 -32.95 7.63
N ILE A 238 -44.06 -34.20 7.40
CA ILE A 238 -44.98 -35.33 7.23
C ILE A 238 -45.82 -35.61 8.49
N PRO A 239 -45.26 -35.69 9.72
CA PRO A 239 -46.07 -35.86 10.93
C PRO A 239 -47.02 -34.68 11.19
N THR A 240 -46.57 -33.44 10.90
CA THR A 240 -47.41 -32.26 11.09
C THR A 240 -48.60 -32.25 10.11
N LEU A 241 -48.40 -32.62 8.84
CA LEU A 241 -49.49 -32.77 7.87
C LEU A 241 -50.44 -33.91 8.24
N LYS A 242 -49.94 -35.06 8.71
CA LYS A 242 -50.81 -36.17 9.17
C LYS A 242 -51.67 -35.75 10.37
N ALA A 243 -51.09 -35.06 11.34
CA ALA A 243 -51.83 -34.51 12.46
C ALA A 243 -52.87 -33.47 12.01
N TYR A 244 -52.52 -32.60 11.05
CA TYR A 244 -53.42 -31.59 10.49
C TYR A 244 -54.63 -32.23 9.76
N VAL A 245 -54.38 -33.15 8.82
CA VAL A 245 -55.43 -33.85 8.06
C VAL A 245 -56.35 -34.67 8.98
N ALA A 246 -55.83 -35.25 10.07
CA ALA A 246 -56.64 -35.96 11.05
C ALA A 246 -57.47 -35.04 11.95
N ALA A 247 -56.98 -33.84 12.28
CA ALA A 247 -57.61 -32.93 13.24
C ALA A 247 -58.56 -31.89 12.60
N TYR A 248 -58.39 -31.57 11.32
CA TYR A 248 -59.11 -30.47 10.65
C TYR A 248 -59.68 -30.88 9.28
N PRO A 249 -60.64 -31.84 9.23
CA PRO A 249 -61.21 -32.34 7.97
C PRO A 249 -61.95 -31.26 7.17
N ASP A 250 -62.59 -30.30 7.84
CA ASP A 250 -63.42 -29.26 7.21
C ASP A 250 -62.63 -27.96 6.90
N ALA A 251 -61.30 -27.98 7.01
CA ALA A 251 -60.49 -26.78 6.80
C ALA A 251 -60.29 -26.45 5.31
N ALA A 252 -60.26 -25.16 4.96
CA ALA A 252 -60.12 -24.69 3.58
C ALA A 252 -58.84 -25.20 2.88
N ASP A 253 -57.75 -25.42 3.63
CA ASP A 253 -56.48 -25.93 3.10
C ASP A 253 -56.39 -27.47 3.09
N PHE A 254 -57.45 -28.20 3.45
CA PHE A 254 -57.43 -29.65 3.63
C PHE A 254 -56.91 -30.41 2.39
N GLN A 255 -57.43 -30.10 1.19
CA GLN A 255 -56.97 -30.73 -0.04
C GLN A 255 -55.49 -30.42 -0.32
N ALA A 256 -55.09 -29.15 -0.17
CA ALA A 256 -53.70 -28.75 -0.36
C ALA A 256 -52.74 -29.43 0.64
N ALA A 257 -53.20 -29.73 1.86
CA ALA A 257 -52.46 -30.51 2.84
C ALA A 257 -52.35 -32.00 2.48
N GLN A 258 -53.40 -32.60 1.90
CA GLN A 258 -53.35 -33.97 1.38
C GLN A 258 -52.39 -34.08 0.19
N ASP A 259 -52.51 -33.19 -0.79
CA ASP A 259 -51.67 -33.17 -2.00
C ASP A 259 -50.18 -32.98 -1.63
N LEU A 260 -49.89 -32.08 -0.68
CA LEU A 260 -48.54 -31.85 -0.17
C LEU A 260 -48.01 -33.06 0.61
N LEU A 261 -48.86 -33.72 1.41
CA LEU A 261 -48.49 -34.93 2.15
C LEU A 261 -48.14 -36.07 1.20
N GLU A 262 -48.97 -36.35 0.20
CA GLU A 262 -48.74 -37.40 -0.79
C GLU A 262 -47.43 -37.15 -1.58
N ASN A 263 -47.17 -35.90 -1.98
CA ASN A 263 -45.94 -35.53 -2.67
C ASN A 263 -44.70 -35.72 -1.78
N LEU A 264 -44.73 -35.24 -0.52
CA LEU A 264 -43.64 -35.45 0.43
C LEU A 264 -43.40 -36.92 0.74
N GLU A 265 -44.45 -37.74 0.82
CA GLU A 265 -44.30 -39.19 0.99
C GLU A 265 -43.69 -39.84 -0.24
N LYS A 266 -44.12 -39.52 -1.47
CA LYS A 266 -43.47 -39.98 -2.71
C LYS A 266 -41.99 -39.61 -2.74
N MET A 267 -41.63 -38.38 -2.39
CA MET A 267 -40.23 -37.91 -2.31
C MET A 267 -39.40 -38.59 -1.20
N ARG A 268 -40.03 -38.94 -0.06
CA ARG A 268 -39.37 -39.72 1.00
C ARG A 268 -39.01 -41.12 0.50
N HIS A 269 -39.95 -41.80 -0.15
CA HIS A 269 -39.71 -43.15 -0.67
C HIS A 269 -38.66 -43.15 -1.79
N SER A 270 -38.65 -42.14 -2.69
CA SER A 270 -37.61 -42.06 -3.73
C SER A 270 -36.22 -41.75 -3.17
N ARG A 271 -36.09 -40.88 -2.15
CA ARG A 271 -34.80 -40.63 -1.48
C ARG A 271 -34.28 -41.84 -0.69
N GLN A 272 -35.17 -42.68 -0.15
CA GLN A 272 -34.77 -43.94 0.50
C GLN A 272 -34.33 -45.03 -0.49
N VAL A 273 -34.64 -44.90 -1.79
CA VAL A 273 -34.18 -45.81 -2.86
C VAL A 273 -32.81 -45.38 -3.43
N CYS A 274 -32.31 -44.19 -3.09
CA CYS A 274 -31.01 -43.67 -3.53
C CYS A 274 -30.08 -43.31 -2.36
N ALA A 275 -30.05 -44.16 -1.33
CA ALA A 275 -28.96 -44.22 -0.36
C ALA A 275 -28.29 -45.61 -0.46
N PRO A 276 -26.95 -45.70 -0.55
CA PRO A 276 -26.23 -46.96 -0.45
C PRO A 276 -26.21 -47.51 0.99
#